data_AF-A0A7K2YGW1-F1
#
_entry.id   AF-A0A7K2YGW1-F1
#
_cell.length_a   1.000
_cell.length_b   1.000
_cell.length_c   1.000
_cell.angle_alpha   90.00
_cell.angle_beta   90.00
_cell.angle_gamma   90.00
#
_symmetry.space_group_name_H-M   'P 1'
#
loop_
_entity.id
_entity.type
_entity.pdbx_description
1 polymer ?
#
loop_
_entity_poly.entity_id
_entity_poly.type
_entity_poly.pdbx_seq_one_letter_code
_entity_poly.pdbx_strand_id
1 'polypeptide(L)'
;MLNRASTLRAEEITGDLARAWDELVVGRGLQADVFDTHAWAGSWLGSRPERAEHVRVVGVFDGARPLALLPLELGPGGRAREIGRGQRERTRVVFGTEQPRLPLIQALVEEIGRSGVRELSLTRMPSRDPATLVFVEALRAAGFAVDVREHLTDMIESTPDGWAAYRDRHRGFDGAIGQTWRRAVQLWPLRVAAFGAPGTPPITAGLADHEELFDLSWKGRLGASPDRRRRLLRALDARGLARLYVLYAADRAIGSCTSVRIGAVVHWHTVAYDPSVAMLGAGNIVHWRAQELAFDEGPLALIDLLPGASPLKDRISSERPALLDVCAARVPARVLPILRGARELQRALPIATRARAHRLRDRLARPTPTSPGTVRRLEARPATTEPATPCPELALNPRVLRLLAVACARKGPKEMQADWGVNDIWYRVGDAPAALARVDTGEPVATLREVVRYDPNHTLEAIALMLADLLAAPVRYLDEVPVRDPRLRWPAGWTTPAEPAPTHAPDPGRPADSTRLPEPTRQPERVDRPATALTRTEGA
;
A
#
# COMPACT_ATOMS: atom_id res chain seq x y z
N MET A 1 45.14 7.20 -13.10
CA MET A 1 44.95 5.91 -12.40
C MET A 1 44.00 5.07 -13.25
N LEU A 2 44.30 3.78 -13.45
CA LEU A 2 43.47 2.89 -14.28
C LEU A 2 42.35 2.29 -13.41
N ASN A 3 41.10 2.55 -13.77
CA ASN A 3 39.95 1.91 -13.13
C ASN A 3 39.97 0.40 -13.43
N ARG A 4 39.75 -0.43 -12.42
CA ARG A 4 39.71 -1.89 -12.57
C ARG A 4 38.27 -2.37 -12.63
N ALA A 5 37.90 -3.10 -13.67
CA ALA A 5 36.65 -3.85 -13.68
C ALA A 5 36.86 -5.24 -13.08
N SER A 6 35.90 -5.72 -12.27
CA SER A 6 35.93 -7.05 -11.67
C SER A 6 34.54 -7.51 -11.25
N THR A 7 34.37 -8.83 -11.16
CA THR A 7 33.16 -9.47 -10.67
C THR A 7 33.36 -10.03 -9.27
N LEU A 8 32.55 -9.59 -8.31
CA LEU A 8 32.56 -10.05 -6.91
C LEU A 8 31.45 -11.05 -6.64
N ARG A 9 31.65 -11.94 -5.67
CA ARG A 9 30.62 -12.79 -5.05
C ARG A 9 29.97 -12.06 -3.87
N ALA A 10 28.84 -12.60 -3.40
CA ALA A 10 28.12 -12.02 -2.27
C ALA A 10 28.96 -12.01 -0.98
N GLU A 11 29.73 -13.08 -0.73
CA GLU A 11 30.59 -13.20 0.46
C GLU A 11 31.80 -12.24 0.45
N GLU A 12 32.16 -11.69 -0.71
CA GLU A 12 33.28 -10.74 -0.85
C GLU A 12 32.87 -9.30 -0.52
N ILE A 13 31.58 -9.05 -0.26
CA ILE A 13 31.07 -7.72 0.07
C ILE A 13 31.32 -7.42 1.55
N THR A 14 32.38 -6.66 1.81
CA THR A 14 32.73 -6.19 3.16
C THR A 14 31.78 -5.09 3.64
N GLY A 15 31.80 -4.79 4.95
CA GLY A 15 31.06 -3.67 5.52
C GLY A 15 31.43 -2.30 4.92
N ASP A 16 32.71 -2.11 4.58
CA ASP A 16 33.18 -0.89 3.91
C ASP A 16 32.64 -0.77 2.49
N LEU A 17 32.71 -1.86 1.72
CA LEU A 17 32.17 -1.87 0.36
C LEU A 17 30.65 -1.66 0.35
N ALA A 18 29.94 -2.27 1.30
CA ALA A 18 28.51 -2.07 1.50
C ALA A 18 28.15 -0.59 1.74
N ARG A 19 28.90 0.10 2.62
CA ARG A 19 28.73 1.54 2.86
C ARG A 19 29.02 2.37 1.61
N ALA A 20 30.15 2.11 0.96
CA ALA A 20 30.53 2.84 -0.24
C ALA A 20 29.54 2.62 -1.41
N TRP A 21 28.92 1.45 -1.49
CA TRP A 21 27.82 1.20 -2.42
C TRP A 21 26.63 2.12 -2.11
N ASP A 22 26.15 2.16 -0.86
CA ASP A 22 25.01 3.03 -0.52
C ASP A 22 25.30 4.52 -0.78
N GLU A 23 26.54 4.96 -0.58
CA GLU A 23 26.98 6.33 -0.93
C GLU A 23 26.86 6.63 -2.43
N LEU A 24 27.09 5.65 -3.31
CA LEU A 24 26.85 5.83 -4.75
C LEU A 24 25.38 6.18 -5.02
N VAL A 25 24.45 5.49 -4.35
CA VAL A 25 23.00 5.72 -4.52
C VAL A 25 22.62 7.12 -4.07
N VAL A 26 23.17 7.60 -2.95
CA VAL A 26 22.94 8.97 -2.47
C VAL A 26 23.43 10.00 -3.51
N GLY A 27 24.57 9.74 -4.15
CA GLY A 27 25.13 10.61 -5.20
C GLY A 27 24.33 10.69 -6.50
N ARG A 28 23.30 9.85 -6.69
CA ARG A 28 22.45 9.85 -7.90
C ARG A 28 21.48 11.02 -8.00
N GLY A 29 21.36 11.86 -6.95
CA GLY A 29 20.46 13.01 -6.96
C GLY A 29 19.00 12.59 -7.18
N LEU A 30 18.34 13.14 -8.20
CA LEU A 30 16.94 12.83 -8.52
C LEU A 30 16.72 11.39 -9.03
N GLN A 31 17.79 10.69 -9.38
CA GLN A 31 17.76 9.29 -9.82
C GLN A 31 18.09 8.30 -8.70
N ALA A 32 18.26 8.78 -7.46
CA ALA A 32 18.46 7.92 -6.30
C ALA A 32 17.29 6.95 -6.15
N ASP A 33 17.61 5.71 -5.80
CA ASP A 33 16.59 4.68 -5.66
C ASP A 33 17.00 3.65 -4.60
N VAL A 34 16.11 3.40 -3.66
CA VAL A 34 16.26 2.39 -2.61
C VAL A 34 16.63 1.00 -3.15
N PHE A 35 16.11 0.59 -4.31
CA PHE A 35 16.42 -0.73 -4.87
C PHE A 35 17.91 -0.83 -5.20
N ASP A 36 18.55 0.28 -5.55
CA ASP A 36 19.97 0.33 -5.93
C ASP A 36 20.91 0.31 -4.71
N THR A 37 20.39 0.31 -3.48
CA THR A 37 21.18 0.24 -2.23
C THR A 37 21.68 -1.17 -1.92
N HIS A 38 22.84 -1.25 -1.26
CA HIS A 38 23.27 -2.47 -0.61
C HIS A 38 22.30 -2.87 0.50
N ALA A 39 21.67 -1.92 1.21
CA ALA A 39 20.63 -2.22 2.20
C ALA A 39 19.51 -3.10 1.61
N TRP A 40 19.06 -2.80 0.39
CA TRP A 40 18.10 -3.63 -0.32
C TRP A 40 18.67 -4.99 -0.70
N ALA A 41 19.83 -5.02 -1.36
CA ALA A 41 20.46 -6.28 -1.81
C ALA A 41 20.76 -7.23 -0.64
N GLY A 42 21.35 -6.71 0.44
CA GLY A 42 21.66 -7.44 1.66
C GLY A 42 20.41 -7.94 2.39
N SER A 43 19.32 -7.17 2.41
CA SER A 43 18.04 -7.65 2.97
C SER A 43 17.45 -8.82 2.19
N TRP A 44 17.60 -8.81 0.86
CA TRP A 44 17.13 -9.88 0.00
C TRP A 44 17.96 -11.16 0.19
N LEU A 45 19.29 -11.03 0.17
CA LEU A 45 20.24 -12.12 0.44
C LEU A 45 20.07 -12.69 1.85
N GLY A 46 19.93 -11.84 2.87
CA GLY A 46 19.74 -12.29 4.25
C GLY A 46 18.43 -13.04 4.48
N SER A 47 17.41 -12.80 3.65
CA SER A 47 16.16 -13.57 3.65
C SER A 47 16.21 -14.85 2.80
N ARG A 48 17.30 -15.05 2.03
CA ARG A 48 17.51 -16.15 1.06
C ARG A 48 19.00 -16.52 0.98
N PRO A 49 19.61 -17.01 2.07
CA PRO A 49 21.05 -17.31 2.10
C PRO A 49 21.44 -18.34 1.04
N GLU A 50 20.54 -19.26 0.67
CA GLU A 50 20.75 -20.26 -0.38
C GLU A 50 20.98 -19.65 -1.78
N ARG A 51 20.62 -18.38 -1.98
CA ARG A 51 20.83 -17.68 -3.26
C ARG A 51 22.19 -17.01 -3.36
N ALA A 52 22.94 -16.88 -2.26
CA ALA A 52 24.19 -16.12 -2.23
C ALA A 52 25.23 -16.64 -3.25
N GLU A 53 25.34 -17.97 -3.39
CA GLU A 53 26.28 -18.61 -4.33
C GLU A 53 26.02 -18.26 -5.81
N HIS A 54 24.79 -17.85 -6.13
CA HIS A 54 24.38 -17.46 -7.47
C HIS A 54 24.51 -15.95 -7.72
N VAL A 55 24.76 -15.15 -6.69
CA VAL A 55 24.87 -13.70 -6.85
C VAL A 55 26.27 -13.30 -7.28
N ARG A 56 26.34 -12.45 -8.29
CA ARG A 56 27.56 -11.77 -8.74
C ARG A 56 27.32 -10.28 -8.80
N VAL A 57 28.27 -9.49 -8.30
CA VAL A 57 28.27 -8.04 -8.43
C VAL A 57 29.35 -7.68 -9.42
N VAL A 58 28.94 -7.41 -10.67
CA VAL A 58 29.85 -6.89 -11.70
C VAL A 58 30.11 -5.43 -11.37
N GLY A 59 31.37 -5.00 -11.32
CA GLY A 59 31.70 -3.65 -10.87
C GLY A 59 32.93 -3.04 -11.54
N VAL A 60 33.02 -1.72 -11.44
CA VAL A 60 34.18 -0.91 -11.83
C VAL A 60 34.65 -0.18 -10.58
N PHE A 61 35.95 -0.24 -10.29
CA PHE A 61 36.55 0.20 -9.04
C PHE A 61 37.73 1.14 -9.27
N ASP A 62 37.88 2.08 -8.34
CA ASP A 62 39.12 2.86 -8.13
C ASP A 62 39.75 2.39 -6.82
N GLY A 63 40.78 1.55 -6.92
CA GLY A 63 41.28 0.78 -5.77
C GLY A 63 40.18 -0.12 -5.19
N ALA A 64 39.83 0.07 -3.91
CA ALA A 64 38.74 -0.63 -3.24
C ALA A 64 37.38 0.09 -3.35
N ARG A 65 37.36 1.32 -3.88
CA ARG A 65 36.14 2.14 -3.94
C ARG A 65 35.32 1.76 -5.18
N PRO A 66 34.03 1.40 -5.03
CA PRO A 66 33.17 1.15 -6.18
C PRO A 66 32.85 2.47 -6.90
N LEU A 67 32.90 2.45 -8.23
CA LEU A 67 32.48 3.56 -9.10
C LEU A 67 31.18 3.24 -9.85
N ALA A 68 31.01 1.98 -10.24
CA ALA A 68 29.77 1.45 -10.83
C ALA A 68 29.57 -0.01 -10.43
N LEU A 69 28.33 -0.44 -10.21
CA LEU A 69 27.97 -1.81 -9.82
C LEU A 69 26.71 -2.27 -10.56
N LEU A 70 26.64 -3.54 -10.91
CA LEU A 70 25.45 -4.22 -11.40
C LEU A 70 25.32 -5.58 -10.68
N PRO A 71 24.48 -5.66 -9.65
CA PRO A 71 24.20 -6.91 -8.95
C PRO A 71 23.29 -7.81 -9.79
N LEU A 72 23.74 -9.05 -10.02
CA LEU A 72 23.10 -10.04 -10.88
C LEU A 72 22.92 -11.37 -10.14
N GLU A 73 21.83 -12.07 -10.43
CA GLU A 73 21.66 -13.49 -10.12
C GLU A 73 22.01 -14.30 -11.37
N LEU A 74 23.00 -15.18 -11.25
CA LEU A 74 23.39 -16.12 -12.30
C LEU A 74 22.51 -17.37 -12.26
N GLY A 75 22.09 -17.80 -13.45
CA GLY A 75 21.41 -19.05 -13.70
C GLY A 75 22.21 -19.97 -14.62
N PRO A 76 21.67 -21.17 -14.90
CA PRO A 76 22.32 -22.15 -15.77
C PRO A 76 22.62 -21.61 -17.16
N GLY A 77 23.77 -22.03 -17.73
CA GLY A 77 24.13 -21.74 -19.11
C GLY A 77 24.58 -20.29 -19.38
N GLY A 78 25.10 -19.59 -18.37
CA GLY A 78 25.59 -18.22 -18.51
C GLY A 78 24.47 -17.18 -18.61
N ARG A 79 23.30 -17.47 -18.04
CA ARG A 79 22.18 -16.53 -17.97
C ARG A 79 22.31 -15.68 -16.73
N ALA A 80 22.20 -14.37 -16.85
CA ALA A 80 22.17 -13.43 -15.75
C ALA A 80 20.85 -12.67 -15.74
N ARG A 81 20.36 -12.35 -14.55
CA ARG A 81 19.18 -11.52 -14.35
C ARG A 81 19.35 -10.60 -13.16
N GLU A 82 18.48 -9.61 -13.02
CA GLU A 82 18.45 -8.76 -11.84
C GLU A 82 18.25 -9.58 -10.55
N ILE A 83 18.94 -9.18 -9.48
CA ILE A 83 18.71 -9.74 -8.15
C ILE A 83 17.29 -9.43 -7.65
N GLY A 84 16.67 -10.40 -6.98
CA GLY A 84 15.34 -10.26 -6.40
C GLY A 84 14.22 -9.96 -7.40
N ARG A 85 14.33 -10.51 -8.60
CA ARG A 85 13.29 -10.51 -9.62
C ARG A 85 11.90 -10.83 -9.06
N GLY A 86 10.92 -10.00 -9.42
CA GLY A 86 9.53 -10.09 -8.92
C GLY A 86 9.30 -9.48 -7.53
N GLN A 87 10.36 -9.01 -6.86
CA GLN A 87 10.29 -8.28 -5.58
C GLN A 87 10.98 -6.91 -5.67
N ARG A 88 11.78 -6.70 -6.71
CA ARG A 88 12.43 -5.45 -7.07
C ARG A 88 11.52 -4.66 -8.01
N GLU A 89 11.23 -3.41 -7.66
CA GLU A 89 10.35 -2.59 -8.52
C GLU A 89 11.10 -1.94 -9.68
N ARG A 90 12.42 -1.72 -9.56
CA ARG A 90 13.24 -1.17 -10.65
C ARG A 90 14.65 -1.72 -10.66
N THR A 91 15.24 -1.82 -11.84
CA THR A 91 16.62 -2.27 -12.01
C THR A 91 17.45 -1.19 -12.69
N ARG A 92 18.62 -0.86 -12.13
CA ARG A 92 19.56 0.08 -12.74
C ARG A 92 21.00 -0.43 -12.59
N VAL A 93 21.88 0.17 -13.37
CA VAL A 93 23.31 0.21 -13.04
C VAL A 93 23.48 1.20 -11.90
N VAL A 94 24.17 0.80 -10.83
CA VAL A 94 24.42 1.64 -9.66
C VAL A 94 25.71 2.42 -9.89
N PHE A 95 25.70 3.74 -9.75
CA PHE A 95 26.91 4.59 -9.79
C PHE A 95 26.66 5.93 -9.08
N GLY A 96 27.70 6.73 -8.86
CA GLY A 96 27.67 7.84 -7.89
C GLY A 96 27.22 9.21 -8.39
N THR A 97 26.67 9.33 -9.60
CA THR A 97 26.34 10.63 -10.22
C THR A 97 25.03 10.57 -10.97
N GLU A 98 24.30 11.67 -11.11
CA GLU A 98 23.06 11.72 -11.89
C GLU A 98 23.30 11.42 -13.38
N GLN A 99 24.35 12.03 -13.96
CA GLN A 99 24.75 11.78 -15.33
C GLN A 99 25.69 10.57 -15.44
N PRO A 100 25.44 9.64 -16.39
CA PRO A 100 26.30 8.49 -16.61
C PRO A 100 27.66 8.89 -17.15
N ARG A 101 28.71 8.21 -16.67
CA ARG A 101 30.06 8.32 -17.26
C ARG A 101 30.26 7.17 -18.23
N LEU A 102 30.26 7.47 -19.53
CA LEU A 102 30.37 6.46 -20.60
C LEU A 102 31.54 5.47 -20.39
N PRO A 103 32.77 5.90 -20.02
CA PRO A 103 33.87 4.95 -19.79
C PRO A 103 33.59 3.93 -18.68
N LEU A 104 32.86 4.31 -17.63
CA LEU A 104 32.48 3.38 -16.55
C LEU A 104 31.45 2.36 -17.03
N ILE A 105 30.47 2.81 -17.82
CA ILE A 105 29.44 1.93 -18.37
C ILE A 105 30.06 0.94 -19.36
N GLN A 106 30.97 1.39 -20.22
CA GLN A 106 31.69 0.52 -21.16
C GLN A 106 32.53 -0.53 -20.41
N ALA A 107 33.33 -0.12 -19.43
CA ALA A 107 34.13 -1.05 -18.62
C ALA A 107 33.26 -2.08 -17.88
N LEU A 108 32.08 -1.66 -17.40
CA LEU A 108 31.12 -2.56 -16.76
C LEU A 108 30.56 -3.59 -17.75
N VAL A 109 30.16 -3.17 -18.95
CA VAL A 109 29.63 -4.07 -19.99
C VAL A 109 30.70 -5.05 -20.51
N GLU A 110 31.94 -4.59 -20.66
CA GLU A 110 33.06 -5.48 -21.00
C GLU A 110 33.23 -6.57 -19.93
N GLU A 111 33.16 -6.21 -18.65
CA GLU A 111 33.26 -7.15 -17.54
C GLU A 111 32.08 -8.13 -17.48
N ILE A 112 30.86 -7.68 -17.80
CA ILE A 112 29.71 -8.58 -17.99
C ILE A 112 30.07 -9.63 -19.05
N GLY A 113 30.69 -9.22 -20.16
CA GLY A 113 31.17 -10.13 -21.21
C GLY A 113 32.22 -11.13 -20.72
N ARG A 114 33.20 -10.68 -19.93
CA ARG A 114 34.29 -11.53 -19.39
C ARG A 114 33.80 -12.50 -18.32
N SER A 115 32.79 -12.12 -17.54
CA SER A 115 32.21 -12.93 -16.45
C SER A 115 31.45 -14.18 -16.91
N GLY A 116 31.38 -14.43 -18.22
CA GLY A 116 30.71 -15.60 -18.80
C GLY A 116 29.21 -15.42 -19.02
N VAL A 117 28.69 -14.20 -18.88
CA VAL A 117 27.29 -13.87 -19.19
C VAL A 117 27.07 -13.94 -20.70
N ARG A 118 26.26 -14.90 -21.12
CA ARG A 118 25.81 -15.10 -22.51
C ARG A 118 24.48 -14.43 -22.78
N GLU A 119 23.68 -14.26 -21.74
CA GLU A 119 22.37 -13.64 -21.78
C GLU A 119 22.13 -12.84 -20.51
N LEU A 120 21.65 -11.61 -20.66
CA LEU A 120 21.30 -10.70 -19.59
C LEU A 120 19.83 -10.31 -19.74
N SER A 121 19.04 -10.50 -18.70
CA SER A 121 17.66 -9.98 -18.63
C SER A 121 17.57 -9.01 -17.47
N LEU A 122 17.25 -7.75 -17.74
CA LEU A 122 16.99 -6.74 -16.71
C LEU A 122 15.57 -6.23 -16.89
N THR A 123 14.72 -6.43 -15.89
CA THR A 123 13.34 -5.94 -15.93
C THR A 123 13.20 -4.59 -15.25
N ARG A 124 12.25 -3.80 -15.73
CA ARG A 124 11.86 -2.51 -15.13
C ARG A 124 13.02 -1.49 -15.01
N MET A 125 13.81 -1.35 -16.08
CA MET A 125 14.81 -0.30 -16.20
C MET A 125 14.14 1.05 -16.52
N PRO A 126 14.33 2.12 -15.74
CA PRO A 126 13.55 3.34 -15.93
C PRO A 126 14.01 4.13 -17.16
N SER A 127 13.08 4.45 -18.06
CA SER A 127 13.40 5.21 -19.27
C SER A 127 13.82 6.66 -18.97
N ARG A 128 13.36 7.23 -17.84
CA ARG A 128 13.75 8.56 -17.36
C ARG A 128 15.21 8.62 -16.87
N ASP A 129 15.82 7.49 -16.55
CA ASP A 129 17.22 7.45 -16.13
C ASP A 129 18.16 7.57 -17.35
N PRO A 130 19.00 8.62 -17.44
CA PRO A 130 19.93 8.78 -18.55
C PRO A 130 20.90 7.60 -18.72
N ALA A 131 21.21 6.87 -17.65
CA ALA A 131 22.09 5.71 -17.69
C ALA A 131 21.51 4.54 -18.50
N THR A 132 20.19 4.43 -18.55
CA THR A 132 19.49 3.26 -19.08
C THR A 132 19.76 3.10 -20.58
N LEU A 133 19.61 4.19 -21.34
CA LEU A 133 19.88 4.18 -22.78
C LEU A 133 21.37 4.03 -23.07
N VAL A 134 22.24 4.69 -22.29
CA VAL A 134 23.70 4.57 -22.45
C VAL A 134 24.16 3.13 -22.21
N PHE A 135 23.60 2.45 -21.21
CA PHE A 135 23.88 1.04 -20.94
C PHE A 135 23.40 0.12 -22.07
N VAL A 136 22.21 0.38 -22.62
CA VAL A 136 21.68 -0.36 -23.78
C VAL A 136 22.59 -0.21 -25.00
N GLU A 137 23.07 1.00 -25.32
CA GLU A 137 24.00 1.20 -26.44
C GLU A 137 25.36 0.56 -26.17
N ALA A 138 25.87 0.61 -24.94
CA ALA A 138 27.11 -0.06 -24.58
C ALA A 138 27.02 -1.59 -24.75
N LEU A 139 25.88 -2.20 -24.41
CA LEU A 139 25.63 -3.63 -24.68
C LEU A 139 25.70 -3.95 -26.18
N ARG A 140 25.08 -3.13 -27.04
CA ARG A 140 25.14 -3.31 -28.49
C ARG A 140 26.57 -3.18 -29.02
N ALA A 141 27.30 -2.16 -28.56
CA ALA A 141 28.69 -1.93 -28.93
C ALA A 141 29.60 -3.11 -28.52
N ALA A 142 29.29 -3.78 -27.41
CA ALA A 142 29.98 -4.99 -26.94
C ALA A 142 29.56 -6.29 -27.67
N GLY A 143 28.74 -6.19 -28.71
CA GLY A 143 28.34 -7.30 -29.56
C GLY A 143 27.16 -8.12 -29.03
N PHE A 144 26.38 -7.60 -28.09
CA PHE A 144 25.10 -8.21 -27.73
C PHE A 144 24.01 -7.81 -28.73
N ALA A 145 23.17 -8.75 -29.15
CA ALA A 145 21.85 -8.41 -29.63
C ALA A 145 21.01 -7.93 -28.45
N VAL A 146 20.29 -6.82 -28.61
CA VAL A 146 19.48 -6.21 -27.54
C VAL A 146 18.04 -5.98 -28.01
N ASP A 147 17.09 -6.48 -27.22
CA ASP A 147 15.64 -6.28 -27.34
C ASP A 147 15.17 -5.44 -26.15
N VAL A 148 14.41 -4.38 -26.41
CA VAL A 148 13.89 -3.46 -25.40
C VAL A 148 12.39 -3.34 -25.58
N ARG A 149 11.63 -3.48 -24.48
CA ARG A 149 10.17 -3.36 -24.49
C ARG A 149 9.69 -2.52 -23.33
N GLU A 150 8.65 -1.74 -23.55
CA GLU A 150 7.91 -1.08 -22.49
C GLU A 150 6.89 -2.07 -21.91
N HIS A 151 6.90 -2.22 -20.58
CA HIS A 151 5.99 -3.16 -19.90
C HIS A 151 5.11 -2.51 -18.84
N LEU A 152 5.67 -1.56 -18.10
CA LEU A 152 5.03 -0.87 -16.99
C LEU A 152 5.38 0.61 -17.04
N THR A 153 4.68 1.41 -16.24
CA THR A 153 5.05 2.81 -16.01
C THR A 153 5.32 3.04 -14.53
N ASP A 154 6.26 3.93 -14.28
CA ASP A 154 6.38 4.57 -12.98
C ASP A 154 5.23 5.55 -12.74
N MET A 155 5.08 5.94 -11.48
CA MET A 155 4.13 6.95 -11.03
C MET A 155 4.90 7.95 -10.18
N ILE A 156 5.30 9.08 -10.78
CA ILE A 156 6.18 10.06 -10.15
C ILE A 156 5.57 11.46 -10.22
N GLU A 157 6.00 12.31 -9.30
CA GLU A 157 5.60 13.71 -9.24
C GLU A 157 6.81 14.60 -8.94
N SER A 158 7.08 15.54 -9.83
CA SER A 158 8.07 16.60 -9.62
C SER A 158 7.53 17.65 -8.65
N THR A 159 8.32 18.01 -7.64
CA THR A 159 7.90 18.91 -6.54
C THR A 159 8.88 20.05 -6.21
N PRO A 160 9.62 20.63 -7.18
CA PRO A 160 10.64 21.64 -6.90
C PRO A 160 10.10 22.89 -6.19
N ASP A 161 8.81 23.19 -6.36
CA ASP A 161 8.12 24.36 -5.81
C ASP A 161 7.58 24.14 -4.38
N GLY A 162 7.85 22.98 -3.77
CA GLY A 162 7.49 22.66 -2.39
C GLY A 162 6.02 22.30 -2.15
N TRP A 163 5.67 22.11 -0.86
CA TRP A 163 4.36 21.59 -0.43
C TRP A 163 3.19 22.44 -0.88
N ALA A 164 3.29 23.77 -0.80
CA ALA A 164 2.17 24.66 -1.12
C ALA A 164 1.73 24.52 -2.59
N ALA A 165 2.69 24.52 -3.51
CA ALA A 165 2.43 24.34 -4.94
C ALA A 165 1.97 22.91 -5.25
N TYR A 166 2.59 21.89 -4.65
CA TYR A 166 2.15 20.51 -4.78
C TYR A 166 0.69 20.33 -4.31
N ARG A 167 0.37 20.83 -3.11
CA ARG A 167 -0.99 20.79 -2.55
C ARG A 167 -2.00 21.50 -3.44
N ASP A 168 -1.66 22.66 -4.01
CA ASP A 168 -2.56 23.41 -4.89
C ASP A 168 -2.87 22.64 -6.19
N ARG A 169 -1.84 22.07 -6.84
CA ARG A 169 -2.03 21.20 -8.02
C ARG A 169 -2.96 20.02 -7.75
N HIS A 170 -2.95 19.50 -6.52
CA HIS A 170 -3.80 18.39 -6.09
C HIS A 170 -4.92 18.81 -5.13
N ARG A 171 -5.41 20.06 -5.22
CA ARG A 171 -6.49 20.60 -4.35
C ARG A 171 -7.74 19.73 -4.26
N GLY A 172 -8.09 19.03 -5.35
CA GLY A 172 -9.24 18.12 -5.37
C GLY A 172 -9.01 16.84 -4.56
N PHE A 173 -7.77 16.36 -4.48
CA PHE A 173 -7.40 15.27 -3.58
C PHE A 173 -7.32 15.77 -2.14
N ASP A 174 -6.65 16.90 -1.89
CA ASP A 174 -6.56 17.53 -0.58
C ASP A 174 -7.95 17.78 0.05
N GLY A 175 -8.88 18.37 -0.71
CA GLY A 175 -10.26 18.59 -0.26
C GLY A 175 -10.99 17.29 0.09
N ALA A 176 -10.78 16.22 -0.67
CA ALA A 176 -11.36 14.90 -0.37
C ALA A 176 -10.76 14.28 0.90
N ILE A 177 -9.45 14.45 1.13
CA ILE A 177 -8.79 14.05 2.38
C ILE A 177 -9.34 14.86 3.55
N GLY A 178 -9.45 16.18 3.42
CA GLY A 178 -10.00 17.07 4.45
C GLY A 178 -11.45 16.71 4.83
N GLN A 179 -12.31 16.39 3.86
CA GLN A 179 -13.67 15.90 4.13
C GLN A 179 -13.67 14.56 4.87
N THR A 180 -12.77 13.65 4.51
CA THR A 180 -12.69 12.33 5.13
C THR A 180 -12.13 12.42 6.55
N TRP A 181 -11.09 13.23 6.74
CA TRP A 181 -10.55 13.59 8.05
C TRP A 181 -11.65 14.17 8.96
N ARG A 182 -12.38 15.19 8.51
CA ARG A 182 -13.49 15.81 9.27
C ARG A 182 -14.54 14.78 9.70
N ARG A 183 -14.91 13.85 8.83
CA ARG A 183 -15.88 12.79 9.15
C ARG A 183 -15.36 11.79 10.17
N ALA A 184 -14.06 11.52 10.17
CA ALA A 184 -13.44 10.55 11.06
C ALA A 184 -13.08 11.16 12.43
N VAL A 185 -12.67 12.43 12.51
CA VAL A 185 -12.46 13.13 13.79
C VAL A 185 -13.74 13.33 14.59
N GLN A 186 -14.89 13.35 13.91
CA GLN A 186 -16.19 13.26 14.58
C GLN A 186 -16.36 11.94 15.34
N LEU A 187 -15.68 10.86 14.96
CA LEU A 187 -15.82 9.57 15.65
C LEU A 187 -14.72 9.37 16.68
N TRP A 188 -13.47 9.58 16.29
CA TRP A 188 -12.31 9.41 17.16
C TRP A 188 -11.29 10.53 16.92
N PRO A 189 -10.58 11.03 17.95
CA PRO A 189 -9.46 11.94 17.72
C PRO A 189 -8.42 11.26 16.84
N LEU A 190 -7.97 11.94 15.78
CA LEU A 190 -7.00 11.39 14.85
C LEU A 190 -5.64 12.06 15.03
N ARG A 191 -4.57 11.28 14.95
CA ARG A 191 -3.19 11.79 14.81
C ARG A 191 -2.40 10.95 13.83
N VAL A 192 -1.48 11.59 13.12
CA VAL A 192 -0.44 10.89 12.34
C VAL A 192 0.86 11.03 13.12
N ALA A 193 1.48 9.91 13.46
CA ALA A 193 2.81 9.87 14.04
C ALA A 193 3.83 9.57 12.95
N ALA A 194 4.97 10.26 12.99
CA ALA A 194 6.14 9.94 12.18
C ALA A 194 7.20 9.25 13.05
N PHE A 195 7.88 8.29 12.46
CA PHE A 195 8.99 7.54 13.05
C PHE A 195 10.15 7.45 12.05
N GLY A 196 11.38 7.52 12.55
CA GLY A 196 12.62 7.46 11.77
C GLY A 196 13.04 8.78 11.13
N ALA A 197 12.23 9.84 11.24
CA ALA A 197 12.63 11.20 10.84
C ALA A 197 13.52 11.86 11.91
N PRO A 198 14.39 12.83 11.54
CA PRO A 198 15.12 13.63 12.51
C PRO A 198 14.20 14.22 13.58
N GLY A 199 14.57 14.08 14.86
CA GLY A 199 13.77 14.57 15.98
C GLY A 199 12.53 13.74 16.33
N THR A 200 12.28 12.62 15.65
CA THR A 200 11.18 11.68 15.95
C THR A 200 11.71 10.36 16.54
N PRO A 201 10.87 9.54 17.18
CA PRO A 201 11.30 8.22 17.66
C PRO A 201 11.77 7.32 16.51
N PRO A 202 12.64 6.33 16.77
CA PRO A 202 13.15 5.42 15.74
C PRO A 202 12.03 4.59 15.11
N ILE A 203 12.25 4.07 13.90
CA ILE A 203 11.22 3.30 13.16
C ILE A 203 10.70 2.09 13.96
N THR A 204 11.56 1.53 14.82
CA THR A 204 11.26 0.36 15.66
C THR A 204 10.11 0.61 16.64
N ALA A 205 9.87 1.87 17.04
CA ALA A 205 8.79 2.23 17.95
C ALA A 205 7.38 2.08 17.32
N GLY A 206 7.26 2.23 16.00
CA GLY A 206 5.99 2.06 15.28
C GLY A 206 5.87 0.74 14.52
N LEU A 207 6.92 -0.08 14.49
CA LEU A 207 7.00 -1.24 13.60
C LEU A 207 5.94 -2.31 13.94
N ALA A 208 5.64 -2.53 15.23
CA ALA A 208 4.62 -3.49 15.64
C ALA A 208 3.23 -3.12 15.09
N ASP A 209 2.84 -1.83 15.17
CA ASP A 209 1.59 -1.32 14.61
C ASP A 209 1.54 -1.49 13.09
N HIS A 210 2.66 -1.21 12.40
CA HIS A 210 2.75 -1.41 10.95
C HIS A 210 2.58 -2.88 10.57
N GLU A 211 3.22 -3.79 11.29
CA GLU A 211 3.13 -5.24 11.03
C GLU A 211 1.71 -5.76 11.26
N GLU A 212 1.07 -5.38 12.37
CA GLU A 212 -0.33 -5.74 12.64
C GLU A 212 -1.25 -5.26 11.50
N LEU A 213 -1.12 -4.00 11.09
CA LEU A 213 -1.90 -3.45 9.97
C LEU A 213 -1.59 -4.12 8.63
N PHE A 214 -0.34 -4.50 8.40
CA PHE A 214 0.04 -5.18 7.17
C PHE A 214 -0.60 -6.57 7.09
N ASP A 215 -0.59 -7.32 8.18
CA ASP A 215 -1.18 -8.67 8.26
C ASP A 215 -2.70 -8.63 8.07
N LEU A 216 -3.37 -7.60 8.60
CA LEU A 216 -4.80 -7.36 8.36
C LEU A 216 -5.10 -7.00 6.91
N SER A 217 -4.22 -6.24 6.26
CA SER A 217 -4.40 -5.75 4.90
C SER A 217 -4.34 -6.88 3.86
N TRP A 218 -4.88 -6.60 2.67
CA TRP A 218 -4.80 -7.54 1.54
C TRP A 218 -3.36 -7.90 1.14
N LYS A 219 -2.37 -7.05 1.45
CA LYS A 219 -0.95 -7.30 1.14
C LYS A 219 -0.32 -8.36 2.05
N GLY A 220 -0.74 -8.43 3.32
CA GLY A 220 -0.36 -9.49 4.26
C GLY A 220 -0.80 -10.86 3.75
N ARG A 221 -2.04 -10.94 3.25
CA ARG A 221 -2.65 -12.17 2.73
C ARG A 221 -1.97 -12.74 1.48
N LEU A 222 -1.14 -11.96 0.79
CA LEU A 222 -0.39 -12.38 -0.40
C LEU A 222 1.01 -12.93 -0.09
N GLY A 223 1.38 -13.12 1.19
CA GLY A 223 2.59 -13.85 1.57
C GLY A 223 3.91 -13.09 1.35
N ALA A 224 3.90 -11.77 1.47
CA ALA A 224 5.15 -11.00 1.45
C ALA A 224 6.03 -11.41 2.63
N SER A 225 7.30 -11.79 2.38
CA SER A 225 8.27 -12.19 3.43
C SER A 225 8.41 -11.09 4.50
N PRO A 226 7.87 -11.30 5.73
CA PRO A 226 7.95 -10.29 6.79
C PRO A 226 9.40 -10.08 7.23
N ASP A 227 10.20 -11.14 7.27
CA ASP A 227 11.61 -11.11 7.62
C ASP A 227 12.43 -10.20 6.68
N ARG A 228 12.27 -10.33 5.36
CA ARG A 228 12.93 -9.44 4.39
C ARG A 228 12.60 -7.98 4.67
N ARG A 229 11.33 -7.66 4.93
CA ARG A 229 10.90 -6.28 5.19
C ARG A 229 11.50 -5.74 6.49
N ARG A 230 11.49 -6.52 7.57
CA ARG A 230 12.14 -6.14 8.83
C ARG A 230 13.62 -5.86 8.63
N ARG A 231 14.33 -6.73 7.90
CA ARG A 231 15.75 -6.54 7.55
C ARG A 231 15.97 -5.26 6.75
N LEU A 232 15.16 -5.04 5.72
CA LEU A 232 15.25 -3.84 4.88
C LEU A 232 15.02 -2.57 5.69
N LEU A 233 13.92 -2.50 6.45
CA LEU A 233 13.56 -1.32 7.23
C LEU A 233 14.63 -1.02 8.28
N ARG A 234 15.15 -2.02 9.00
CA ARG A 234 16.26 -1.83 9.95
C ARG A 234 17.53 -1.34 9.27
N ALA A 235 17.88 -1.91 8.11
CA ALA A 235 19.08 -1.51 7.37
C ALA A 235 18.97 -0.05 6.86
N LEU A 236 17.79 0.36 6.41
CA LEU A 236 17.54 1.73 5.95
C LEU A 236 17.43 2.73 7.13
N ASP A 237 16.83 2.32 8.24
CA ASP A 237 16.73 3.12 9.48
C ASP A 237 18.12 3.41 10.08
N ALA A 238 19.01 2.40 10.09
CA ALA A 238 20.41 2.57 10.50
C ALA A 238 21.20 3.58 9.64
N ARG A 239 20.67 3.94 8.45
CA ARG A 239 21.23 4.95 7.54
C ARG A 239 20.44 6.27 7.57
N GLY A 240 19.42 6.38 8.42
CA GLY A 240 18.53 7.53 8.48
C GLY A 240 17.65 7.70 7.24
N LEU A 241 17.45 6.66 6.42
CA LEU A 241 16.71 6.73 5.16
C LEU A 241 15.24 6.31 5.30
N ALA A 242 14.91 5.43 6.24
CA ALA A 242 13.56 4.90 6.37
C ALA A 242 12.64 5.82 7.17
N ARG A 243 11.38 5.92 6.75
CA ARG A 243 10.30 6.59 7.48
C ARG A 243 9.12 5.66 7.63
N LEU A 244 8.47 5.72 8.78
CA LEU A 244 7.19 5.09 9.03
C LEU A 244 6.21 6.14 9.54
N TYR A 245 5.03 6.15 8.94
CA TYR A 245 3.93 7.01 9.34
C TYR A 245 2.78 6.13 9.79
N VAL A 246 2.20 6.42 10.95
CA VAL A 246 1.05 5.66 11.49
C VAL A 246 -0.08 6.63 11.83
N LEU A 247 -1.24 6.39 11.24
CA LEU A 247 -2.49 7.05 11.57
C LEU A 247 -3.14 6.30 12.73
N TYR A 248 -3.31 7.00 13.84
CA TYR A 248 -4.04 6.53 15.01
C TYR A 248 -5.42 7.17 15.06
N ALA A 249 -6.41 6.36 15.43
CA ALA A 249 -7.69 6.81 15.93
C ALA A 249 -7.72 6.52 17.44
N ALA A 250 -7.72 7.59 18.25
CA ALA A 250 -7.34 7.56 19.65
C ALA A 250 -5.94 6.91 19.82
N ASP A 251 -5.87 5.78 20.50
CA ASP A 251 -4.66 5.00 20.76
C ASP A 251 -4.46 3.84 19.78
N ARG A 252 -5.41 3.59 18.86
CA ARG A 252 -5.35 2.44 17.96
C ARG A 252 -4.84 2.81 16.57
N ALA A 253 -3.85 2.05 16.09
CA ALA A 253 -3.36 2.16 14.73
C ALA A 253 -4.40 1.65 13.72
N ILE A 254 -4.75 2.50 12.75
CA ILE A 254 -5.77 2.20 11.73
C ILE A 254 -5.25 2.30 10.29
N GLY A 255 -4.11 2.97 10.09
CA GLY A 255 -3.44 3.08 8.81
C GLY A 255 -1.95 3.33 9.02
N SER A 256 -1.12 2.83 8.12
CA SER A 256 0.31 3.10 8.12
C SER A 256 0.85 3.23 6.69
N CYS A 257 1.94 3.96 6.55
CA CYS A 257 2.68 4.09 5.31
C CYS A 257 4.19 4.06 5.59
N THR A 258 4.95 3.30 4.81
CA THR A 258 6.42 3.35 4.84
C THR A 258 6.95 4.11 3.63
N SER A 259 7.97 4.92 3.86
CA SER A 259 8.72 5.58 2.80
C SER A 259 10.22 5.51 3.03
N VAL A 260 10.97 5.80 1.97
CA VAL A 260 12.43 5.89 2.00
C VAL A 260 12.82 7.23 1.42
N ARG A 261 13.47 8.06 2.22
CA ARG A 261 13.98 9.37 1.82
C ARG A 261 15.46 9.26 1.48
N ILE A 262 15.84 9.69 0.27
CA ILE A 262 17.23 9.78 -0.18
C ILE A 262 17.43 11.19 -0.75
N GLY A 263 18.06 12.06 0.04
CA GLY A 263 18.22 13.48 -0.32
C GLY A 263 16.89 14.20 -0.52
N ALA A 264 16.65 14.67 -1.74
CA ALA A 264 15.42 15.37 -2.15
C ALA A 264 14.36 14.43 -2.79
N VAL A 265 14.58 13.12 -2.76
CA VAL A 265 13.66 12.10 -3.31
C VAL A 265 13.02 11.31 -2.16
N VAL A 266 11.72 11.07 -2.25
CA VAL A 266 11.00 10.15 -1.35
C VAL A 266 10.29 9.07 -2.13
N HIS A 267 10.57 7.81 -1.81
CA HIS A 267 9.93 6.62 -2.34
C HIS A 267 8.84 6.11 -1.40
N TRP A 268 7.60 5.99 -1.87
CA TRP A 268 6.46 5.48 -1.10
C TRP A 268 6.27 3.97 -1.34
N HIS A 269 6.67 3.16 -0.37
CA HIS A 269 6.70 1.71 -0.55
C HIS A 269 5.37 1.02 -0.29
N THR A 270 4.79 1.26 0.89
CA THR A 270 3.69 0.43 1.35
C THR A 270 2.76 1.19 2.24
N VAL A 271 1.53 1.39 1.75
CA VAL A 271 0.36 1.66 2.58
C VAL A 271 -0.24 0.34 3.06
N ALA A 272 -0.53 0.26 4.35
CA ALA A 272 -1.31 -0.79 5.00
C ALA A 272 -2.39 -0.14 5.88
N TYR A 273 -3.57 -0.74 5.98
CA TYR A 273 -4.65 -0.19 6.80
C TYR A 273 -5.60 -1.31 7.22
N ASP A 274 -6.33 -1.04 8.30
CA ASP A 274 -7.37 -1.93 8.79
C ASP A 274 -8.59 -1.87 7.85
N PRO A 275 -8.97 -2.99 7.20
CA PRO A 275 -10.08 -3.00 6.25
C PRO A 275 -11.43 -2.59 6.87
N SER A 276 -11.64 -2.78 8.18
CA SER A 276 -12.89 -2.40 8.86
C SER A 276 -13.12 -0.88 8.84
N VAL A 277 -12.04 -0.09 8.79
CA VAL A 277 -12.10 1.38 8.71
C VAL A 277 -11.94 1.91 7.28
N ALA A 278 -11.98 1.05 6.26
CA ALA A 278 -11.73 1.45 4.87
C ALA A 278 -12.66 2.58 4.40
N MET A 279 -13.90 2.61 4.90
CA MET A 279 -14.87 3.67 4.60
C MET A 279 -14.44 5.06 5.10
N LEU A 280 -13.52 5.12 6.07
CA LEU A 280 -12.89 6.34 6.57
C LEU A 280 -11.63 6.72 5.78
N GLY A 281 -11.31 6.01 4.69
CA GLY A 281 -10.19 6.34 3.83
C GLY A 281 -8.83 6.36 4.53
N ALA A 282 -8.63 5.55 5.57
CA ALA A 282 -7.44 5.55 6.42
C ALA A 282 -6.13 5.51 5.62
N GLY A 283 -6.06 4.67 4.57
CA GLY A 283 -4.91 4.57 3.68
C GLY A 283 -4.61 5.87 2.91
N ASN A 284 -5.64 6.57 2.43
CA ASN A 284 -5.47 7.84 1.71
C ASN A 284 -5.09 8.97 2.68
N ILE A 285 -5.70 9.00 3.87
CA ILE A 285 -5.38 9.99 4.91
C ILE A 285 -3.91 9.87 5.32
N VAL A 286 -3.47 8.67 5.72
CA VAL A 286 -2.09 8.48 6.20
C VAL A 286 -1.08 8.79 5.09
N HIS A 287 -1.36 8.43 3.84
CA HIS A 287 -0.47 8.70 2.73
C HIS A 287 -0.33 10.20 2.43
N TRP A 288 -1.43 10.95 2.38
CA TRP A 288 -1.40 12.39 2.11
C TRP A 288 -0.72 13.19 3.23
N ARG A 289 -1.07 12.87 4.48
CA ARG A 289 -0.44 13.50 5.66
C ARG A 289 1.03 13.13 5.82
N ALA A 290 1.40 11.91 5.44
CA ALA A 290 2.81 11.52 5.42
C ALA A 290 3.63 12.34 4.40
N GLN A 291 3.04 12.70 3.26
CA GLN A 291 3.70 13.59 2.30
C GLN A 291 3.89 14.99 2.86
N GLU A 292 2.87 15.56 3.52
CA GLU A 292 2.98 16.84 4.23
C GLU A 292 4.15 16.82 5.23
N LEU A 293 4.19 15.81 6.11
CA LEU A 293 5.28 15.64 7.08
C LEU A 293 6.65 15.44 6.43
N ALA A 294 6.71 14.80 5.26
CA ALA A 294 7.96 14.62 4.53
C ALA A 294 8.50 15.95 3.94
N PHE A 295 7.63 16.90 3.60
CA PHE A 295 8.05 18.26 3.24
C PHE A 295 8.50 19.06 4.45
N ASP A 296 7.86 18.88 5.62
CA ASP A 296 8.28 19.52 6.87
C ASP A 296 9.68 19.06 7.33
N GLU A 297 10.06 17.81 7.01
CA GLU A 297 11.41 17.30 7.25
C GLU A 297 12.49 18.01 6.40
N GLY A 298 12.10 18.47 5.21
CA GLY A 298 13.00 19.17 4.29
C GLY A 298 12.52 19.15 2.85
N PRO A 299 13.04 20.04 1.99
CA PRO A 299 12.57 20.21 0.61
C PRO A 299 12.63 18.90 -0.17
N LEU A 300 11.60 18.65 -0.96
CA LEU A 300 11.53 17.54 -1.90
C LEU A 300 11.57 18.09 -3.31
N ALA A 301 12.28 17.41 -4.19
CA ALA A 301 12.26 17.67 -5.62
C ALA A 301 11.47 16.58 -6.37
N LEU A 302 11.34 15.39 -5.80
CA LEU A 302 10.65 14.27 -6.41
C LEU A 302 9.91 13.42 -5.37
N ILE A 303 8.63 13.18 -5.61
CA ILE A 303 7.84 12.16 -4.96
C ILE A 303 7.72 10.98 -5.91
N ASP A 304 8.12 9.80 -5.44
CA ASP A 304 8.06 8.57 -6.20
C ASP A 304 7.08 7.59 -5.54
N LEU A 305 5.99 7.30 -6.25
CA LEU A 305 4.93 6.41 -5.78
C LEU A 305 5.14 4.97 -6.21
N LEU A 306 6.28 4.64 -6.82
CA LEU A 306 6.62 3.33 -7.37
C LEU A 306 5.71 2.88 -8.53
N PRO A 307 6.10 1.85 -9.30
CA PRO A 307 5.33 1.39 -10.45
C PRO A 307 3.90 0.95 -10.13
N GLY A 308 3.07 0.95 -11.18
CA GLY A 308 1.73 0.37 -11.17
C GLY A 308 0.64 1.36 -10.80
N ALA A 309 -0.42 1.39 -11.62
CA ALA A 309 -1.56 2.29 -11.45
C ALA A 309 -2.40 1.92 -10.22
N SER A 310 -2.99 2.93 -9.60
CA SER A 310 -4.01 2.77 -8.57
C SER A 310 -4.79 4.08 -8.44
N PRO A 311 -6.05 4.05 -7.98
CA PRO A 311 -6.86 5.27 -7.87
C PRO A 311 -6.22 6.39 -7.05
N LEU A 312 -5.37 6.06 -6.06
CA LEU A 312 -4.60 7.07 -5.35
C LEU A 312 -3.51 7.65 -6.26
N LYS A 313 -2.61 6.81 -6.78
CA LYS A 313 -1.47 7.27 -7.59
C LYS A 313 -1.93 8.06 -8.82
N ASP A 314 -2.98 7.60 -9.50
CA ASP A 314 -3.54 8.28 -10.67
C ASP A 314 -4.00 9.71 -10.38
N ARG A 315 -4.34 10.04 -9.13
CA ARG A 315 -4.78 11.39 -8.72
C ARG A 315 -3.63 12.31 -8.30
N ILE A 316 -2.47 11.75 -7.96
CA ILE A 316 -1.36 12.51 -7.33
C ILE A 316 0.00 12.38 -8.05
N SER A 317 0.06 11.67 -9.18
CA SER A 317 1.23 11.65 -10.07
C SER A 317 0.88 12.25 -11.43
N SER A 318 1.66 13.22 -11.88
CA SER A 318 1.58 13.79 -13.23
C SER A 318 2.45 13.06 -14.25
N GLU A 319 3.57 12.48 -13.82
CA GLU A 319 4.55 11.85 -14.71
C GLU A 319 4.45 10.31 -14.68
N ARG A 320 4.48 9.68 -15.86
CA ARG A 320 4.36 8.23 -16.05
C ARG A 320 5.44 7.64 -16.98
N PRO A 321 6.74 7.80 -16.67
CA PRO A 321 7.78 7.32 -17.55
C PRO A 321 7.74 5.79 -17.64
N ALA A 322 8.07 5.29 -18.84
CA ALA A 322 8.09 3.86 -19.10
C ALA A 322 9.19 3.13 -18.31
N LEU A 323 8.89 1.89 -17.95
CA LEU A 323 9.83 0.93 -17.41
C LEU A 323 10.12 -0.10 -18.50
N LEU A 324 11.40 -0.20 -18.83
CA LEU A 324 11.92 -0.97 -19.94
C LEU A 324 12.37 -2.35 -19.47
N ASP A 325 11.94 -3.39 -20.17
CA ASP A 325 12.51 -4.72 -20.07
C ASP A 325 13.59 -4.88 -21.14
N VAL A 326 14.83 -4.96 -20.69
CA VAL A 326 16.02 -5.13 -21.54
C VAL A 326 16.45 -6.58 -21.52
N CYS A 327 16.46 -7.20 -22.70
CA CYS A 327 17.04 -8.52 -22.92
C CYS A 327 18.24 -8.37 -23.86
N ALA A 328 19.39 -8.87 -23.45
CA ALA A 328 20.61 -8.84 -24.25
C ALA A 328 21.22 -10.25 -24.33
N ALA A 329 21.62 -10.70 -25.52
CA ALA A 329 22.27 -12.00 -25.66
C ALA A 329 23.30 -12.03 -26.79
N ARG A 330 24.31 -12.90 -26.66
CA ARG A 330 25.30 -13.17 -27.72
C ARG A 330 24.75 -14.13 -28.77
N VAL A 331 23.75 -13.66 -29.51
CA VAL A 331 23.07 -14.38 -30.60
C VAL A 331 22.79 -13.42 -31.75
N PRO A 332 22.49 -13.91 -32.97
CA PRO A 332 22.00 -13.03 -34.03
C PRO A 332 20.72 -12.29 -33.63
N ALA A 333 20.63 -10.99 -33.90
CA ALA A 333 19.53 -10.13 -33.43
C ALA A 333 18.13 -10.67 -33.76
N ARG A 334 17.95 -11.25 -34.96
CA ARG A 334 16.69 -11.87 -35.40
C ARG A 334 16.20 -13.05 -34.54
N VAL A 335 17.09 -13.69 -33.78
CA VAL A 335 16.78 -14.87 -32.96
C VAL A 335 16.33 -14.49 -31.54
N LEU A 336 16.71 -13.29 -31.08
CA LEU A 336 16.48 -12.85 -29.71
C LEU A 336 14.99 -12.78 -29.33
N PRO A 337 14.08 -12.23 -30.16
CA PRO A 337 12.65 -12.21 -29.83
C PRO A 337 12.04 -13.62 -29.70
N ILE A 338 12.52 -14.58 -30.50
CA ILE A 338 12.05 -15.98 -30.49
C ILE A 338 12.48 -16.67 -29.19
N LEU A 339 13.75 -16.51 -28.80
CA LEU A 339 14.26 -17.07 -27.54
C LEU A 339 13.50 -16.52 -26.33
N ARG A 340 13.17 -15.23 -26.33
CA ARG A 340 12.38 -14.59 -25.28
C ARG A 340 10.95 -15.13 -25.25
N GLY A 341 10.26 -15.18 -26.40
CA GLY A 341 8.88 -15.66 -26.49
C GLY A 341 8.73 -17.12 -26.03
N ALA A 342 9.65 -18.00 -26.44
CA ALA A 342 9.69 -19.38 -25.98
C ALA A 342 9.84 -19.48 -24.44
N ARG A 343 10.62 -18.58 -23.84
CA ARG A 343 10.85 -18.55 -22.39
C ARG A 343 9.68 -17.96 -21.60
N GLU A 344 9.03 -16.94 -22.14
CA GLU A 344 7.79 -16.41 -21.54
C GLU A 344 6.72 -17.50 -21.49
N LEU A 345 6.58 -18.29 -22.55
CA LEU A 345 5.71 -19.48 -22.57
C LEU A 345 6.16 -20.55 -21.56
N GLN A 346 7.45 -20.92 -21.53
CA GLN A 346 8.00 -21.87 -20.56
C GLN A 346 7.78 -21.43 -19.10
N ARG A 347 7.78 -20.12 -18.81
CA ARG A 347 7.50 -19.57 -17.47
C ARG A 347 6.01 -19.53 -17.15
N ALA A 348 5.17 -19.19 -18.13
CA ALA A 348 3.73 -19.10 -17.96
C ALA A 348 3.09 -20.48 -17.70
N LEU A 349 3.61 -21.54 -18.34
CA LEU A 349 3.08 -22.90 -18.24
C LEU A 349 3.00 -23.43 -16.79
N PRO A 350 4.07 -23.42 -15.97
CA PRO A 350 4.02 -23.82 -14.57
C PRO A 350 3.10 -22.95 -13.69
N ILE A 351 3.03 -21.64 -13.96
CA ILE A 351 2.18 -20.73 -13.19
C ILE A 351 0.71 -21.00 -13.49
N ALA A 352 0.37 -21.13 -14.77
CA ALA A 352 -0.99 -21.46 -15.21
C ALA A 352 -1.45 -22.83 -14.71
N THR A 353 -0.56 -23.85 -14.74
CA THR A 353 -0.86 -25.18 -14.21
C THR A 353 -1.03 -25.16 -12.69
N ARG A 354 -0.18 -24.46 -11.93
CA ARG A 354 -0.37 -24.30 -10.46
C ARG A 354 -1.64 -23.53 -10.13
N ALA A 355 -1.93 -22.44 -10.84
CA ALA A 355 -3.15 -21.65 -10.62
C ALA A 355 -4.40 -22.49 -10.92
N ARG A 356 -4.36 -23.34 -11.96
CA ARG A 356 -5.44 -24.29 -12.26
C ARG A 356 -5.57 -25.36 -11.17
N ALA A 357 -4.45 -25.92 -10.70
CA ALA A 357 -4.44 -26.89 -9.61
C ALA A 357 -4.96 -26.29 -8.29
N HIS A 358 -4.57 -25.07 -7.95
CA HIS A 358 -5.09 -24.34 -6.79
C HIS A 358 -6.59 -24.09 -6.92
N ARG A 359 -7.08 -23.57 -8.06
CA ARG A 359 -8.53 -23.41 -8.28
C ARG A 359 -9.29 -24.73 -8.18
N LEU A 360 -8.70 -25.84 -8.63
CA LEU A 360 -9.31 -27.16 -8.50
C LEU A 360 -9.34 -27.59 -7.02
N ARG A 361 -8.24 -27.41 -6.29
CA ARG A 361 -8.17 -27.67 -4.85
C ARG A 361 -9.12 -26.78 -4.06
N ASP A 362 -9.22 -25.49 -4.35
CA ASP A 362 -10.16 -24.57 -3.69
C ASP A 362 -11.61 -24.95 -3.99
N ARG A 363 -11.90 -25.50 -5.19
CA ARG A 363 -13.22 -26.05 -5.51
C ARG A 363 -13.52 -27.36 -4.79
N LEU A 364 -12.50 -28.20 -4.55
CA LEU A 364 -12.61 -29.48 -3.84
C LEU A 364 -12.54 -29.35 -2.31
N ALA A 365 -11.85 -28.32 -1.82
CA ALA A 365 -11.70 -27.94 -0.41
C ALA A 365 -12.70 -26.86 0.01
N ARG A 366 -13.53 -26.37 -0.93
CA ARG A 366 -14.76 -25.68 -0.56
C ARG A 366 -15.52 -26.67 0.32
N PRO A 367 -15.75 -26.36 1.60
CA PRO A 367 -16.59 -27.20 2.41
C PRO A 367 -17.90 -27.35 1.64
N THR A 368 -18.28 -28.59 1.34
CA THR A 368 -19.68 -28.92 1.14
C THR A 368 -20.40 -28.23 2.29
N PRO A 369 -21.45 -27.41 2.06
CA PRO A 369 -22.16 -26.80 3.17
C PRO A 369 -22.41 -27.90 4.17
N THR A 370 -21.74 -27.83 5.31
CA THR A 370 -21.95 -28.74 6.42
C THR A 370 -23.45 -28.73 6.60
N SER A 371 -24.06 -29.92 6.58
CA SER A 371 -25.48 -30.10 6.94
C SER A 371 -25.83 -29.08 8.00
N PRO A 372 -26.92 -28.32 7.86
CA PRO A 372 -27.24 -27.24 8.78
C PRO A 372 -27.06 -27.79 10.18
N GLY A 373 -26.03 -27.31 10.87
CA GLY A 373 -25.96 -27.47 12.31
C GLY A 373 -27.32 -26.98 12.77
N THR A 374 -27.99 -27.75 13.62
CA THR A 374 -29.30 -27.36 14.14
C THR A 374 -29.09 -26.06 14.91
N VAL A 375 -29.26 -24.93 14.21
CA VAL A 375 -29.08 -23.59 14.75
C VAL A 375 -29.95 -23.51 15.98
N ARG A 376 -29.33 -23.40 17.15
CA ARG A 376 -30.05 -23.51 18.40
C ARG A 376 -30.71 -22.17 18.63
N ARG A 377 -32.05 -22.19 18.63
CA ARG A 377 -32.86 -21.05 19.04
C ARG A 377 -32.88 -21.02 20.56
N LEU A 378 -32.24 -19.99 21.11
CA LEU A 378 -32.13 -19.74 22.54
C LEU A 378 -33.03 -18.56 22.93
N GLU A 379 -33.40 -18.52 24.21
CA GLU A 379 -34.24 -17.47 24.78
C GLU A 379 -33.61 -17.03 26.11
N ALA A 380 -33.25 -15.75 26.19
CA ALA A 380 -32.86 -15.09 27.42
C ALA A 380 -34.11 -14.49 28.06
N ARG A 381 -34.28 -14.69 29.37
CA ARG A 381 -35.41 -14.14 30.14
C ARG A 381 -34.91 -13.12 31.14
N PRO A 382 -35.68 -12.05 31.39
CA PRO A 382 -35.29 -11.08 32.37
C PRO A 382 -35.30 -11.68 33.79
N ALA A 383 -34.37 -11.24 34.62
CA ALA A 383 -34.31 -11.55 36.05
C ALA A 383 -35.40 -10.81 36.85
N THR A 384 -35.88 -9.68 36.34
CA THR A 384 -36.91 -8.84 36.97
C THR A 384 -38.04 -8.48 36.01
N THR A 385 -39.25 -8.27 36.52
CA THR A 385 -40.40 -7.81 35.72
C THR A 385 -40.38 -6.31 35.44
N GLU A 386 -39.48 -5.57 36.08
CA GLU A 386 -39.24 -4.14 35.85
C GLU A 386 -37.87 -3.95 35.19
N PRO A 387 -37.71 -2.98 34.27
CA PRO A 387 -36.44 -2.71 33.62
C PRO A 387 -35.38 -2.31 34.66
N ALA A 388 -34.23 -2.99 34.64
CA ALA A 388 -33.14 -2.74 35.60
C ALA A 388 -32.57 -1.31 35.51
N THR A 389 -32.63 -0.68 34.34
CA THR A 389 -32.22 0.72 34.12
C THR A 389 -32.86 1.24 32.83
N PRO A 390 -33.36 2.48 32.76
CA PRO A 390 -33.78 3.07 31.50
C PRO A 390 -32.54 3.42 30.66
N CYS A 391 -32.02 2.49 29.87
CA CYS A 391 -31.03 2.80 28.85
C CYS A 391 -31.74 2.98 27.50
N PRO A 392 -31.58 4.14 26.84
CA PRO A 392 -32.39 4.50 25.69
C PRO A 392 -31.98 3.66 24.48
N GLU A 393 -32.98 3.27 23.70
CA GLU A 393 -32.82 3.02 22.27
C GLU A 393 -31.71 3.92 21.69
N LEU A 394 -30.80 3.31 20.93
CA LEU A 394 -29.67 4.01 20.35
C LEU A 394 -30.18 4.92 19.22
N ALA A 395 -30.30 6.22 19.51
CA ALA A 395 -30.72 7.21 18.53
C ALA A 395 -29.81 7.22 17.28
N LEU A 396 -30.36 6.77 16.15
CA LEU A 396 -29.63 6.55 14.89
C LEU A 396 -29.44 7.84 14.08
N ASN A 397 -28.61 8.74 14.58
CA ASN A 397 -28.16 9.90 13.80
C ASN A 397 -27.05 9.50 12.79
N PRO A 398 -26.71 10.36 11.79
CA PRO A 398 -25.70 10.05 10.78
C PRO A 398 -24.30 9.70 11.34
N ARG A 399 -23.98 10.15 12.55
CA ARG A 399 -22.70 9.89 13.24
C ARG A 399 -22.69 8.46 13.80
N VAL A 400 -23.76 8.06 14.48
CA VAL A 400 -23.96 6.70 15.00
C VAL A 400 -24.02 5.68 13.88
N LEU A 401 -24.74 5.98 12.80
CA LEU A 401 -24.79 5.09 11.62
C LEU A 401 -23.40 4.86 11.01
N ARG A 402 -22.53 5.89 11.03
CA ARG A 402 -21.15 5.76 10.55
C ARG A 402 -20.30 4.92 11.50
N LEU A 403 -20.47 5.11 12.81
CA LEU A 403 -19.81 4.30 13.83
C LEU A 403 -20.17 2.82 13.66
N LEU A 404 -21.46 2.50 13.55
CA LEU A 404 -21.96 1.15 13.33
C LEU A 404 -21.43 0.56 12.01
N ALA A 405 -21.41 1.34 10.93
CA ALA A 405 -20.85 0.88 9.66
C ALA A 405 -19.36 0.49 9.78
N VAL A 406 -18.56 1.26 10.51
CA VAL A 406 -17.16 0.91 10.80
C VAL A 406 -17.07 -0.34 11.69
N ALA A 407 -17.86 -0.38 12.77
CA ALA A 407 -17.80 -1.46 13.74
C ALA A 407 -18.23 -2.81 13.14
N CYS A 408 -19.18 -2.79 12.21
CA CYS A 408 -19.64 -3.94 11.44
C CYS A 408 -18.83 -4.19 10.15
N ALA A 409 -17.75 -3.44 9.92
CA ALA A 409 -16.91 -3.52 8.72
C ALA A 409 -17.68 -3.44 7.39
N ARG A 410 -18.69 -2.55 7.33
CA ARG A 410 -19.49 -2.25 6.13
C ARG A 410 -18.87 -1.08 5.35
N LYS A 411 -19.16 -0.99 4.05
CA LYS A 411 -18.70 0.10 3.15
C LYS A 411 -19.35 1.45 3.49
N GLY A 412 -20.48 1.44 4.19
CA GLY A 412 -21.11 2.64 4.74
C GLY A 412 -22.53 2.42 5.24
N PRO A 413 -23.17 3.48 5.77
CA PRO A 413 -24.51 3.42 6.35
C PRO A 413 -25.57 2.82 5.42
N LYS A 414 -25.54 3.14 4.12
CA LYS A 414 -26.51 2.63 3.14
C LYS A 414 -26.43 1.11 2.96
N GLU A 415 -25.22 0.54 2.94
CA GLU A 415 -25.06 -0.92 2.83
C GLU A 415 -25.50 -1.60 4.12
N MET A 416 -25.18 -0.99 5.27
CA MET A 416 -25.61 -1.48 6.57
C MET A 416 -27.14 -1.48 6.70
N GLN A 417 -27.82 -0.43 6.25
CA GLN A 417 -29.28 -0.32 6.36
C GLN A 417 -30.05 -1.19 5.34
N ALA A 418 -29.37 -1.71 4.32
CA ALA A 418 -30.02 -2.52 3.28
C ALA A 418 -30.51 -3.88 3.80
N ASP A 419 -29.97 -4.35 4.93
CA ASP A 419 -30.37 -5.60 5.59
C ASP A 419 -31.26 -5.38 6.83
N TRP A 420 -31.80 -4.17 7.01
CA TRP A 420 -32.65 -3.81 8.16
C TRP A 420 -34.14 -3.98 7.85
N GLY A 421 -34.86 -4.61 8.78
CA GLY A 421 -36.31 -4.63 8.82
C GLY A 421 -36.89 -3.31 9.35
N VAL A 422 -38.18 -3.08 9.11
CA VAL A 422 -38.90 -1.88 9.59
C VAL A 422 -38.95 -1.78 11.13
N ASN A 423 -38.85 -2.93 11.81
CA ASN A 423 -38.88 -3.03 13.27
C ASN A 423 -37.49 -3.28 13.88
N ASP A 424 -36.42 -3.12 13.11
CA ASP A 424 -35.06 -3.25 13.64
C ASP A 424 -34.68 -2.01 14.42
N ILE A 425 -34.42 -2.20 15.72
CA ILE A 425 -34.02 -1.17 16.66
C ILE A 425 -32.63 -1.52 17.21
N TRP A 426 -31.78 -0.51 17.36
CA TRP A 426 -30.48 -0.68 18.02
C TRP A 426 -30.56 -0.30 19.49
N TYR A 427 -30.00 -1.13 20.35
CA TYR A 427 -29.93 -0.91 21.78
C TYR A 427 -28.49 -0.77 22.24
N ARG A 428 -28.27 0.08 23.23
CA ARG A 428 -27.01 0.22 23.93
C ARG A 428 -27.02 -0.64 25.19
N VAL A 429 -26.11 -1.61 25.29
CA VAL A 429 -25.99 -2.51 26.44
C VAL A 429 -24.83 -2.02 27.32
N GLY A 430 -25.17 -1.42 28.48
CA GLY A 430 -24.25 -0.77 29.41
C GLY A 430 -24.02 0.73 29.14
N ASP A 431 -23.52 1.46 30.15
CA ASP A 431 -23.31 2.92 30.10
C ASP A 431 -22.06 3.32 29.30
N ALA A 432 -20.94 2.66 29.58
CA ALA A 432 -19.85 2.52 28.62
C ALA A 432 -20.14 1.22 27.86
N PRO A 433 -20.70 1.29 26.64
CA PRO A 433 -21.38 0.13 26.09
C PRO A 433 -20.46 -1.06 25.99
N ALA A 434 -20.80 -2.12 26.72
CA ALA A 434 -20.19 -3.43 26.57
C ALA A 434 -20.55 -3.99 25.19
N ALA A 435 -21.76 -3.69 24.72
CA ALA A 435 -22.22 -4.03 23.38
C ALA A 435 -23.27 -3.06 22.82
N LEU A 436 -23.47 -3.13 21.50
CA LEU A 436 -24.64 -2.61 20.80
C LEU A 436 -25.37 -3.80 20.17
N ALA A 437 -26.69 -3.83 20.29
CA ALA A 437 -27.50 -4.95 19.84
C ALA A 437 -28.58 -4.46 18.87
N ARG A 438 -28.64 -5.03 17.66
CA ARG A 438 -29.77 -4.84 16.74
C ARG A 438 -30.81 -5.91 17.03
N VAL A 439 -32.05 -5.48 17.26
CA VAL A 439 -33.15 -6.34 17.68
C VAL A 439 -34.36 -6.06 16.79
N ASP A 440 -34.98 -7.11 16.28
CA ASP A 440 -36.28 -7.02 15.61
C ASP A 440 -37.38 -7.08 16.66
N THR A 441 -38.09 -5.97 16.84
CA THR A 441 -39.21 -5.85 17.81
C THR A 441 -40.57 -6.13 17.18
N GLY A 442 -40.62 -6.56 15.91
CA GLY A 442 -41.86 -6.90 15.20
C GLY A 442 -42.34 -8.32 15.45
N GLU A 443 -41.51 -9.17 16.05
CA GLU A 443 -41.86 -10.55 16.41
C GLU A 443 -42.54 -10.62 17.79
N PRO A 444 -43.35 -11.67 18.08
CA PRO A 444 -43.95 -11.87 19.41
C PRO A 444 -42.96 -11.95 20.57
N VAL A 445 -41.72 -12.33 20.25
CA VAL A 445 -40.56 -12.28 21.16
C VAL A 445 -39.47 -11.55 20.40
N ALA A 446 -38.94 -10.48 20.99
CA ALA A 446 -37.92 -9.67 20.34
C ALA A 446 -36.71 -10.52 19.95
N THR A 447 -36.27 -10.43 18.69
CA THR A 447 -35.23 -11.32 18.16
C THR A 447 -33.93 -10.53 17.91
N LEU A 448 -32.86 -10.93 18.58
CA LEU A 448 -31.51 -10.39 18.40
C LEU A 448 -30.97 -10.77 17.01
N ARG A 449 -30.65 -9.76 16.19
CA ARG A 449 -30.22 -9.89 14.79
C ARG A 449 -28.72 -9.74 14.62
N GLU A 450 -28.08 -8.85 15.37
CA GLU A 450 -26.66 -8.54 15.25
C GLU A 450 -26.12 -7.92 16.54
N VAL A 451 -24.87 -8.21 16.88
CA VAL A 451 -24.20 -7.66 18.05
C VAL A 451 -22.87 -7.05 17.65
N VAL A 452 -22.61 -5.83 18.12
CA VAL A 452 -21.28 -5.21 18.14
C VAL A 452 -20.78 -5.26 19.57
N ARG A 453 -19.78 -6.07 19.86
CA ARG A 453 -19.25 -6.29 21.20
C ARG A 453 -17.94 -5.54 21.40
N TYR A 454 -17.92 -4.62 22.36
CA TYR A 454 -16.74 -3.84 22.73
C TYR A 454 -15.98 -4.43 23.92
N ASP A 455 -16.65 -5.17 24.79
CA ASP A 455 -16.03 -5.92 25.88
C ASP A 455 -16.10 -7.44 25.62
N PRO A 456 -14.97 -8.11 25.31
CA PRO A 456 -14.96 -9.53 25.01
C PRO A 456 -15.36 -10.42 26.20
N ASN A 457 -15.37 -9.90 27.43
CA ASN A 457 -15.81 -10.64 28.61
C ASN A 457 -17.33 -10.86 28.63
N HIS A 458 -18.09 -10.10 27.83
CA HIS A 458 -19.53 -10.26 27.70
C HIS A 458 -19.83 -11.29 26.60
N THR A 459 -20.32 -12.46 27.00
CA THR A 459 -20.78 -13.50 26.07
C THR A 459 -22.06 -13.07 25.35
N LEU A 460 -22.38 -13.72 24.23
CA LEU A 460 -23.65 -13.47 23.53
C LEU A 460 -24.86 -13.69 24.46
N GLU A 461 -24.80 -14.73 25.29
CA GLU A 461 -25.82 -15.03 26.30
C GLU A 461 -25.92 -13.92 27.37
N ALA A 462 -24.79 -13.44 27.90
CA ALA A 462 -24.79 -12.32 28.84
C ALA A 462 -25.39 -11.05 28.22
N ILE A 463 -25.06 -10.76 26.96
CA ILE A 463 -25.62 -9.61 26.23
C ILE A 463 -27.12 -9.80 26.01
N ALA A 464 -27.58 -11.01 25.66
CA ALA A 464 -29.00 -11.30 25.49
C ALA A 464 -29.78 -11.21 26.82
N LEU A 465 -29.19 -11.65 27.93
CA LEU A 465 -29.76 -11.50 29.28
C LEU A 465 -29.87 -10.04 29.68
N MET A 466 -28.79 -9.26 29.53
CA MET A 466 -28.81 -7.82 29.79
C MET A 466 -29.84 -7.09 28.93
N LEU A 467 -30.03 -7.52 27.68
CA LEU A 467 -31.04 -6.97 26.79
C LEU A 467 -32.46 -7.40 27.19
N ALA A 468 -32.65 -8.64 27.67
CA ALA A 468 -33.93 -9.09 28.19
C ALA A 468 -34.32 -8.30 29.45
N ASP A 469 -33.38 -8.10 30.37
CA ASP A 469 -33.53 -7.24 31.56
C ASP A 469 -33.84 -5.80 31.17
N LEU A 470 -33.18 -5.27 30.13
CA LEU A 470 -33.41 -3.93 29.61
C LEU A 470 -34.85 -3.77 29.07
N LEU A 471 -35.33 -4.76 28.32
CA LEU A 471 -36.65 -4.73 27.69
C LEU A 471 -37.77 -5.18 28.63
N ALA A 472 -37.43 -5.69 29.82
CA ALA A 472 -38.34 -6.39 30.73
C ALA A 472 -39.18 -7.47 30.01
N ALA A 473 -38.58 -8.11 28.99
CA ALA A 473 -39.24 -9.07 28.11
C ALA A 473 -38.23 -10.12 27.60
N PRO A 474 -38.68 -11.35 27.29
CA PRO A 474 -37.78 -12.34 26.73
C PRO A 474 -37.16 -11.88 25.40
N VAL A 475 -35.88 -12.19 25.21
CA VAL A 475 -35.13 -11.93 23.98
C VAL A 475 -34.67 -13.25 23.39
N ARG A 476 -35.03 -13.47 22.14
CA ARG A 476 -34.65 -14.64 21.38
C ARG A 476 -33.39 -14.38 20.57
N TYR A 477 -32.51 -15.37 20.49
CA TYR A 477 -31.32 -15.29 19.63
C TYR A 477 -30.93 -16.66 19.10
N LEU A 478 -30.14 -16.66 18.03
CA LEU A 478 -29.49 -17.85 17.48
C LEU A 478 -28.06 -17.90 18.02
N ASP A 479 -27.54 -19.09 18.29
CA ASP A 479 -26.13 -19.30 18.65
C ASP A 479 -25.15 -18.81 17.55
N GLU A 480 -25.63 -18.69 16.32
CA GLU A 480 -24.90 -18.14 15.16
C GLU A 480 -25.21 -16.66 14.85
N VAL A 481 -25.84 -15.90 15.76
CA VAL A 481 -26.05 -14.46 15.55
C VAL A 481 -24.71 -13.79 15.21
N PRO A 482 -24.64 -12.94 14.17
CA PRO A 482 -23.44 -12.19 13.85
C PRO A 482 -22.96 -11.34 15.04
N VAL A 483 -21.83 -11.74 15.64
CA VAL A 483 -21.11 -10.97 16.65
C VAL A 483 -19.89 -10.32 15.99
N ARG A 484 -19.77 -9.01 16.15
CA ARG A 484 -18.67 -8.19 15.60
C ARG A 484 -17.83 -7.65 16.76
N ASP A 485 -16.53 -7.91 16.71
CA ASP A 485 -15.56 -7.44 17.71
C ASP A 485 -14.69 -6.33 17.09
N PRO A 486 -15.14 -5.06 17.05
CA PRO A 486 -14.40 -3.98 16.42
C PRO A 486 -13.07 -3.71 17.14
N ARG A 487 -12.01 -3.44 16.36
CA ARG A 487 -10.71 -3.03 16.89
C ARG A 487 -10.74 -1.63 17.51
N LEU A 488 -11.64 -0.77 17.03
CA LEU A 488 -11.84 0.56 17.59
C LEU A 488 -12.89 0.51 18.70
N ARG A 489 -12.52 1.07 19.85
CA ARG A 489 -13.41 1.16 21.01
C ARG A 489 -14.53 2.15 20.77
N TRP A 490 -15.59 2.03 21.58
CA TRP A 490 -16.61 3.06 21.68
C TRP A 490 -15.97 4.44 21.93
N PRO A 491 -16.34 5.48 21.17
CA PRO A 491 -15.77 6.81 21.35
C PRO A 491 -15.91 7.35 22.79
N ALA A 492 -14.80 7.79 23.37
CA ALA A 492 -14.80 8.39 24.70
C ALA A 492 -15.70 9.65 24.73
N GLY A 493 -16.46 9.82 25.82
CA GLY A 493 -17.37 10.95 26.00
C GLY A 493 -18.68 10.84 25.21
N TRP A 494 -18.92 9.75 24.47
CA TRP A 494 -20.24 9.47 23.91
C TRP A 494 -21.10 8.80 24.98
N THR A 495 -21.64 9.63 25.86
CA THR A 495 -22.78 9.31 26.72
C THR A 495 -23.96 10.06 26.11
N THR A 496 -24.95 9.40 25.53
CA THR A 496 -26.18 10.12 25.17
C THR A 496 -27.41 9.39 25.67
N PRO A 497 -28.39 10.15 26.15
CA PRO A 497 -29.24 10.97 25.31
C PRO A 497 -28.72 12.41 25.19
N ALA A 498 -28.53 12.91 23.96
CA ALA A 498 -28.31 14.34 23.75
C ALA A 498 -29.68 14.97 23.54
N GLU A 499 -29.94 16.03 24.30
CA GLU A 499 -30.97 17.03 24.04
C GLU A 499 -30.98 17.48 22.56
N PRO A 500 -32.14 17.97 22.06
CA PRO A 500 -32.24 18.55 20.73
C PRO A 500 -31.23 19.69 20.57
N ALA A 501 -30.58 19.73 19.41
CA ALA A 501 -29.52 20.68 19.08
C ALA A 501 -29.89 22.14 19.40
N PRO A 502 -28.95 22.97 19.89
CA PRO A 502 -29.20 24.40 19.97
C PRO A 502 -29.46 24.94 18.56
N THR A 503 -30.61 25.59 18.42
CA THR A 503 -30.98 26.34 17.23
C THR A 503 -29.99 27.50 17.10
N HIS A 504 -28.95 27.33 16.28
CA HIS A 504 -28.13 28.48 15.88
C HIS A 504 -28.97 29.37 14.97
N ALA A 505 -29.55 30.42 15.57
CA ALA A 505 -29.93 31.61 14.85
C ALA A 505 -28.67 32.16 14.12
N PRO A 506 -28.80 32.64 12.88
CA PRO A 506 -27.68 33.21 12.15
C PRO A 506 -27.21 34.51 12.84
N ASP A 507 -25.91 34.59 13.10
CA ASP A 507 -25.22 35.77 13.59
C ASP A 507 -25.24 36.89 12.50
N PRO A 508 -25.88 38.04 12.75
CA PRO A 508 -25.94 39.15 11.81
C PRO A 508 -24.67 40.00 11.95
N GLY A 509 -23.54 39.49 11.45
CA GLY A 509 -22.26 40.09 11.84
C GLY A 509 -21.07 39.81 10.94
N ARG A 510 -21.22 39.79 9.61
CA ARG A 510 -20.05 39.99 8.73
C ARG A 510 -20.43 40.67 7.41
N PRO A 511 -19.79 41.79 7.05
CA PRO A 511 -20.19 42.58 5.89
C PRO A 511 -19.85 41.84 4.60
N ALA A 512 -20.82 41.90 3.68
CA ALA A 512 -20.66 41.54 2.29
C ALA A 512 -19.63 42.45 1.63
N ASP A 513 -18.73 41.88 0.83
CA ASP A 513 -18.13 42.61 -0.27
C ASP A 513 -18.46 41.86 -1.56
N SER A 514 -19.53 42.35 -2.19
CA SER A 514 -19.86 42.16 -3.60
C SER A 514 -18.73 42.78 -4.44
N THR A 515 -18.25 42.16 -5.50
CA THR A 515 -18.89 42.30 -6.81
C THR A 515 -18.10 41.54 -7.87
N ARG A 516 -18.81 40.69 -8.64
CA ARG A 516 -18.83 40.60 -10.11
C ARG A 516 -19.19 39.17 -10.54
N LEU A 517 -20.46 39.01 -10.89
CA LEU A 517 -20.90 38.02 -11.86
C LEU A 517 -20.25 38.34 -13.22
N PRO A 518 -20.10 37.32 -14.08
CA PRO A 518 -20.88 37.38 -15.31
C PRO A 518 -21.70 36.13 -15.60
N GLU A 519 -22.76 36.40 -16.35
CA GLU A 519 -23.81 35.53 -16.88
C GLU A 519 -23.35 34.33 -17.73
N PRO A 520 -24.27 33.37 -17.99
CA PRO A 520 -23.94 32.05 -18.51
C PRO A 520 -23.80 32.08 -20.04
N THR A 521 -22.70 31.54 -20.56
CA THR A 521 -22.56 31.30 -22.00
C THR A 521 -22.46 29.80 -22.29
N ARG A 522 -23.56 29.29 -22.86
CA ARG A 522 -23.72 28.22 -23.87
C ARG A 522 -22.81 26.99 -23.80
N GLN A 523 -23.48 25.84 -23.68
CA GLN A 523 -22.98 24.52 -24.08
C GLN A 523 -22.40 24.54 -25.51
N PRO A 524 -21.31 23.80 -25.77
CA PRO A 524 -21.05 23.24 -27.07
C PRO A 524 -21.42 21.75 -27.10
N GLU A 525 -22.02 21.41 -28.23
CA GLU A 525 -22.55 20.12 -28.64
C GLU A 525 -21.50 19.00 -28.62
N ARG A 526 -21.98 17.79 -28.36
CA ARG A 526 -21.29 16.54 -28.68
C ARG A 526 -21.00 16.51 -30.18
N VAL A 527 -19.72 16.45 -30.53
CA VAL A 527 -19.27 15.99 -31.84
C VAL A 527 -18.73 14.58 -31.67
N ASP A 528 -19.54 13.61 -32.10
CA ASP A 528 -19.10 12.25 -32.38
C ASP A 528 -18.03 12.27 -33.49
N ARG A 529 -16.89 11.62 -33.26
CA ARG A 529 -16.00 11.20 -34.35
C ARG A 529 -15.45 9.80 -34.13
N PRO A 530 -15.20 9.06 -35.23
CA PRO A 530 -15.38 7.62 -35.28
C PRO A 530 -14.09 6.84 -35.08
N ALA A 531 -14.28 5.56 -34.72
CA ALA A 531 -13.27 4.53 -34.75
C ALA A 531 -12.63 4.41 -36.15
N THR A 532 -11.31 4.55 -36.22
CA THR A 532 -10.54 4.21 -37.42
C THR A 532 -9.94 2.82 -37.25
N ALA A 533 -10.46 1.88 -38.04
CA ALA A 533 -9.94 0.55 -38.22
C ALA A 533 -8.61 0.62 -38.98
N LEU A 534 -7.59 -0.08 -38.47
CA LEU A 534 -6.37 -0.39 -39.21
C LEU A 534 -6.64 -1.58 -40.11
N THR A 535 -6.65 -1.31 -41.41
CA THR A 535 -6.64 -2.27 -42.51
C THR A 535 -5.32 -3.02 -42.55
N ARG A 536 -5.43 -4.35 -42.62
CA ARG A 536 -4.43 -5.25 -43.21
C ARG A 536 -4.42 -5.05 -44.73
N THR A 537 -3.24 -4.98 -45.31
CA THR A 537 -2.99 -5.56 -46.64
C THR A 537 -1.53 -5.98 -46.77
N GLU A 538 -1.37 -7.09 -47.47
CA GLU A 538 -0.17 -7.87 -47.74
C GLU A 538 0.67 -7.25 -48.88
N GLY A 539 1.95 -7.63 -48.93
CA GLY A 539 2.62 -8.05 -50.18
C GLY A 539 3.35 -6.99 -51.02
N ALA A 540 4.67 -6.88 -50.81
CA ALA A 540 5.73 -7.03 -51.82
C ALA A 540 7.10 -6.98 -51.14
#